data_AF-E8WQ94-F1
#
_entry.id   AF-E8WQ94-F1
#
_cell.length_a   1.000
_cell.length_b   1.000
_cell.length_c   1.000
_cell.angle_alpha   90.00
_cell.angle_beta   90.00
_cell.angle_gamma   90.00
#
_symmetry.space_group_name_H-M   'P 1'
#
loop_
_entity.id
_entity.type
_entity.pdbx_description
1 polymer ?
#
loop_
_entity_poly.entity_id
_entity_poly.type
_entity_poly.pdbx_seq_one_letter_code
_entity_poly.pdbx_strand_id
1 'polypeptide(L)'
;MADVVVRSAFTAKTPEGARVMKKGEAFRLSSRKAVSLVLQGLAVDANIGLDLLGKYEARVKVLMDKLGYTHPEAQTEAAALVKSCLLRHDSLKNTAPPTAEFIAEVEKFNTATKGKPRPINKEQASTGVGEWAGYKCNIGVGCSHGCLYCYAERMAMRFGRVGDAESWKLEHLKELSTGGCKKYNTPIMFPTSHDISPAYFAAYRNHLFNMLTAGNQVLIVTKPHQECIEAICSLFSAYRDQITFRFTIGGLDHQTMLHWEPGAQPVTERIRCLRLAFEKGFTTSVSAEPMLGSKEDAVNLYYRLEPFITQEIWFGKMNNVGGLRSSSEPEVAKKATELMALQSDKEMMALVDLLGGLPKVQWKDSIIAIIAKEKGDRKCEQLCAQ
;
A
#
# COMPACT_ATOMS: atom_id res chain seq x y z
N MET A 1 23.11 -29.30 13.94
CA MET A 1 24.06 -28.18 13.72
C MET A 1 24.77 -28.52 12.43
N ALA A 2 24.65 -27.70 11.41
CA ALA A 2 25.35 -27.92 10.14
C ALA A 2 26.30 -26.75 9.92
N ASP A 3 27.54 -27.06 9.58
CA ASP A 3 28.55 -26.05 9.23
C ASP A 3 28.23 -25.54 7.82
N VAL A 4 28.06 -24.23 7.68
CA VAL A 4 27.80 -23.58 6.39
C VAL A 4 29.07 -22.88 5.94
N VAL A 5 29.47 -23.10 4.69
CA VAL A 5 30.73 -22.58 4.12
C VAL A 5 30.45 -21.35 3.24
N VAL A 6 31.16 -20.26 3.50
CA VAL A 6 31.06 -19.00 2.76
C VAL A 6 31.62 -19.18 1.34
N ARG A 7 30.82 -18.95 0.29
CA ARG A 7 31.29 -19.11 -1.12
C ARG A 7 31.85 -17.85 -1.76
N SER A 8 31.50 -16.68 -1.26
CA SER A 8 31.99 -15.37 -1.71
C SER A 8 32.08 -14.46 -0.49
N ALA A 9 33.13 -13.65 -0.37
CA ALA A 9 33.26 -12.77 0.78
C ALA A 9 32.12 -11.75 0.81
N PHE A 10 31.54 -11.51 1.99
CA PHE A 10 30.50 -10.51 2.18
C PHE A 10 30.57 -9.95 3.61
N THR A 11 30.00 -8.76 3.80
CA THR A 11 29.97 -8.10 5.11
C THR A 11 28.59 -8.28 5.73
N ALA A 12 28.49 -9.07 6.80
CA ALA A 12 27.28 -9.23 7.58
C ALA A 12 27.17 -8.11 8.63
N LYS A 13 25.97 -7.55 8.81
CA LYS A 13 25.68 -6.72 9.98
C LYS A 13 25.16 -7.62 11.10
N THR A 14 25.95 -7.77 12.14
CA THR A 14 25.63 -8.58 13.33
C THR A 14 25.30 -7.68 14.51
N PRO A 15 24.68 -8.19 15.59
CA PRO A 15 24.49 -7.45 16.84
C PRO A 15 25.80 -6.92 17.44
N GLU A 16 26.93 -7.55 17.15
CA GLU A 16 28.27 -7.11 17.59
C GLU A 16 28.97 -6.16 16.60
N GLY A 17 28.34 -5.78 15.49
CA GLY A 17 28.89 -4.88 14.47
C GLY A 17 29.01 -5.51 13.07
N ALA A 18 29.63 -4.77 12.15
CA ALA A 18 29.85 -5.25 10.78
C ALA A 18 31.04 -6.23 10.75
N ARG A 19 30.80 -7.48 10.33
CA ARG A 19 31.82 -8.53 10.20
C ARG A 19 31.98 -8.94 8.74
N VAL A 20 33.21 -8.90 8.24
CA VAL A 20 33.55 -9.41 6.90
C VAL A 20 33.81 -10.91 6.99
N MET A 21 32.97 -11.70 6.33
CA MET A 21 33.11 -13.16 6.24
C MET A 21 33.93 -13.50 4.99
N LYS A 22 34.96 -14.35 5.11
CA LYS A 22 35.86 -14.71 4.00
C LYS A 22 35.36 -15.96 3.28
N LYS A 23 35.60 -16.04 1.97
CA LYS A 23 35.34 -17.27 1.17
C LYS A 23 36.08 -18.47 1.80
N GLY A 24 35.36 -19.55 2.06
CA GLY A 24 35.83 -20.77 2.72
C GLY A 24 35.61 -20.81 4.23
N GLU A 25 35.26 -19.69 4.86
CA GLU A 25 35.01 -19.61 6.30
C GLU A 25 33.72 -20.38 6.65
N ALA A 26 33.78 -21.25 7.65
CA ALA A 26 32.63 -21.97 8.16
C ALA A 26 32.02 -21.22 9.36
N PHE A 27 30.70 -21.12 9.44
CA PHE A 27 30.03 -20.53 10.59
C PHE A 27 28.76 -21.29 10.99
N ARG A 28 28.35 -21.14 12.27
CA ARG A 28 27.17 -21.80 12.84
C ARG A 28 25.93 -20.92 12.75
N LEU A 29 24.83 -21.49 12.25
CA LEU A 29 23.50 -20.92 12.41
C LEU A 29 22.90 -21.38 13.75
N SER A 30 22.63 -20.45 14.67
CA SER A 30 21.83 -20.69 15.88
C SER A 30 20.34 -20.72 15.54
N SER A 31 19.53 -21.39 16.38
CA SER A 31 18.11 -21.78 16.19
C SER A 31 17.88 -23.01 15.30
N ARG A 32 17.50 -24.15 15.94
CA ARG A 32 17.07 -25.39 15.25
C ARG A 32 15.90 -25.16 14.28
N LYS A 33 15.02 -24.19 14.55
CA LYS A 33 13.84 -23.90 13.72
C LYS A 33 14.23 -23.23 12.40
N ALA A 34 15.17 -22.28 12.41
CA ALA A 34 15.65 -21.64 11.19
C ALA A 34 16.42 -22.60 10.29
N VAL A 35 17.24 -23.48 10.89
CA VAL A 35 17.94 -24.56 10.17
C VAL A 35 16.94 -25.52 9.52
N SER A 36 15.85 -25.89 10.21
CA SER A 36 14.80 -26.74 9.64
C SER A 36 14.08 -26.10 8.45
N LEU A 37 13.79 -24.79 8.50
CA LEU A 37 13.13 -24.07 7.40
C LEU A 37 14.03 -24.02 6.15
N VAL A 38 15.32 -23.75 6.32
CA VAL A 38 16.31 -23.76 5.24
C VAL A 38 16.47 -25.17 4.63
N LEU A 39 16.46 -26.21 5.46
CA LEU A 39 16.61 -27.60 5.00
C LEU A 39 15.34 -28.18 4.35
N GLN A 40 14.15 -27.62 4.59
CA GLN A 40 12.87 -28.08 4.03
C GLN A 40 12.61 -27.63 2.58
N GLY A 41 13.65 -27.22 1.83
CA GLY A 41 13.51 -26.90 0.40
C GLY A 41 12.99 -25.50 0.09
N LEU A 42 12.93 -24.62 1.09
CA LEU A 42 12.74 -23.18 0.93
C LEU A 42 14.07 -22.54 0.47
N ALA A 43 14.37 -22.73 -0.82
CA ALA A 43 15.68 -22.47 -1.44
C ALA A 43 16.31 -21.11 -1.07
N VAL A 44 17.57 -21.13 -0.63
CA VAL A 44 18.37 -19.92 -0.49
C VAL A 44 19.78 -20.13 -1.02
N ASP A 45 20.24 -19.22 -1.88
CA ASP A 45 21.67 -19.02 -2.10
C ASP A 45 22.34 -18.71 -0.77
N ALA A 46 23.55 -19.23 -0.54
CA ALA A 46 24.21 -19.26 0.76
C ALA A 46 24.30 -17.89 1.49
N ASN A 47 24.32 -16.78 0.75
CA ASN A 47 24.36 -15.41 1.30
C ASN A 47 22.99 -14.89 1.78
N ILE A 48 21.89 -15.42 1.25
CA ILE A 48 20.53 -15.00 1.60
C ILE A 48 20.07 -15.70 2.88
N GLY A 49 20.52 -16.93 3.14
CA GLY A 49 20.13 -17.69 4.34
C GLY A 49 20.46 -17.00 5.67
N LEU A 50 21.60 -16.30 5.75
CA LEU A 50 21.99 -15.53 6.93
C LEU A 50 21.13 -14.29 7.16
N ASP A 51 20.81 -13.55 6.10
CA ASP A 51 19.91 -12.39 6.17
C ASP A 51 18.51 -12.81 6.63
N LEU A 52 18.02 -13.95 6.14
CA LEU A 52 16.73 -14.50 6.56
C LEU A 52 16.69 -14.92 8.04
N LEU A 53 17.79 -15.47 8.58
CA LEU A 53 17.88 -15.77 10.01
C LEU A 53 17.83 -14.49 10.85
N GLY A 54 18.61 -13.47 10.48
CA GLY A 54 18.58 -12.17 11.16
C GLY A 54 17.20 -11.53 11.11
N LYS A 55 16.52 -11.58 9.96
CA LYS A 55 15.13 -11.12 9.82
C LYS A 55 14.17 -11.90 10.70
N TYR A 56 14.31 -13.22 10.79
CA TYR A 56 13.49 -14.05 11.66
C TYR A 56 13.64 -13.66 13.14
N GLU A 57 14.88 -13.60 13.64
CA GLU A 57 15.15 -13.28 15.04
C GLU A 57 14.69 -11.86 15.41
N ALA A 58 15.00 -10.88 14.56
CA ALA A 58 14.52 -9.51 14.73
C ALA A 58 12.99 -9.45 14.72
N ARG A 59 12.34 -10.22 13.84
CA ARG A 59 10.88 -10.25 13.76
C ARG A 59 10.23 -10.86 15.00
N VAL A 60 10.76 -11.98 15.52
CA VAL A 60 10.28 -12.58 16.77
C VAL A 60 10.34 -11.55 17.90
N LYS A 61 11.48 -10.86 18.05
CA LYS A 61 11.66 -9.84 19.08
C LYS A 61 10.65 -8.71 18.95
N VAL A 62 10.45 -8.16 17.75
CA VAL A 62 9.46 -7.09 17.51
C VAL A 62 8.04 -7.55 17.83
N LEU A 63 7.64 -8.75 17.41
CA LEU A 63 6.30 -9.29 17.67
C LEU A 63 6.02 -9.44 19.17
N MET A 64 7.01 -9.89 19.95
CA MET A 64 6.87 -9.99 21.40
C MET A 64 6.86 -8.62 22.07
N ASP A 65 7.89 -7.80 21.80
CA ASP A 65 8.12 -6.54 22.53
C ASP A 65 7.12 -5.44 22.17
N LYS A 66 6.65 -5.42 20.92
CA LYS A 66 5.81 -4.32 20.39
C LYS A 66 4.36 -4.71 20.18
N LEU A 67 4.07 -5.99 19.99
CA LEU A 67 2.72 -6.47 19.70
C LEU A 67 2.19 -7.47 20.74
N GLY A 68 2.98 -7.81 21.77
CA GLY A 68 2.54 -8.66 22.87
C GLY A 68 2.31 -10.13 22.50
N TYR A 69 2.91 -10.61 21.40
CA TYR A 69 2.74 -11.99 20.95
C TYR A 69 3.41 -12.94 21.94
N THR A 70 2.79 -14.09 22.19
CA THR A 70 3.49 -15.19 22.85
C THR A 70 4.65 -15.66 21.96
N HIS A 71 5.68 -16.24 22.56
CA HIS A 71 6.84 -16.73 21.80
C HIS A 71 6.45 -17.72 20.67
N PRO A 72 5.53 -18.69 20.86
CA PRO A 72 5.07 -19.56 19.76
C PRO A 72 4.37 -18.82 18.60
N GLU A 73 3.51 -17.85 18.91
CA GLU A 73 2.84 -17.02 17.89
C GLU A 73 3.87 -16.18 17.12
N ALA A 74 4.81 -15.55 17.84
CA ALA A 74 5.87 -14.75 17.26
C ALA A 74 6.75 -15.57 16.30
N GLN A 75 7.07 -16.82 16.66
CA GLN A 75 7.83 -17.73 15.80
C GLN A 75 7.06 -18.12 14.53
N THR A 76 5.74 -18.28 14.63
CA THR A 76 4.88 -18.62 13.48
C THR A 76 4.83 -17.49 12.47
N GLU A 77 4.59 -16.27 12.93
CA GLU A 77 4.56 -15.07 12.08
C GLU A 77 5.95 -14.72 11.50
N ALA A 78 7.02 -14.88 12.27
CA ALA A 78 8.38 -14.69 11.77
C ALA A 78 8.73 -15.71 10.68
N ALA A 79 8.30 -16.97 10.81
CA ALA A 79 8.47 -17.97 9.76
C ALA A 79 7.67 -17.63 8.49
N ALA A 80 6.45 -17.08 8.65
CA ALA A 80 5.65 -16.61 7.53
C ALA A 80 6.34 -15.46 6.77
N LEU A 81 6.97 -14.52 7.47
CA LEU A 81 7.78 -13.47 6.84
C LEU A 81 8.95 -14.05 6.03
N VAL A 82 9.70 -15.00 6.60
CA VAL A 82 10.81 -15.67 5.89
C VAL A 82 10.31 -16.31 4.59
N LYS A 83 9.17 -17.01 4.64
CA LYS A 83 8.53 -17.58 3.45
C LYS A 83 8.22 -16.51 2.41
N SER A 84 7.65 -15.37 2.79
CA SER A 84 7.37 -14.28 1.86
C SER A 84 8.63 -13.68 1.24
N CYS A 85 9.72 -13.55 1.99
CA CYS A 85 11.00 -13.07 1.46
C CYS A 85 11.58 -14.03 0.40
N LEU A 86 11.44 -15.34 0.61
CA LEU A 86 11.87 -16.36 -0.34
C LEU A 86 11.05 -16.32 -1.63
N LEU A 87 9.72 -16.23 -1.50
CA LEU A 87 8.83 -16.07 -2.65
C LEU A 87 9.17 -14.82 -3.46
N ARG A 88 9.44 -13.70 -2.78
CA ARG A 88 9.93 -12.47 -3.42
C ARG A 88 11.23 -12.70 -4.16
N HIS A 89 12.22 -13.34 -3.51
CA HIS A 89 13.51 -13.63 -4.14
C HIS A 89 13.36 -14.48 -5.40
N ASP A 90 12.53 -15.53 -5.36
CA ASP A 90 12.26 -16.38 -6.51
C ASP A 90 11.54 -15.62 -7.63
N SER A 91 10.52 -14.83 -7.29
CA SER A 91 9.78 -14.01 -8.25
C SER A 91 10.65 -12.97 -8.96
N LEU A 92 11.78 -12.55 -8.37
CA LEU A 92 12.71 -11.60 -8.99
C LEU A 92 13.67 -12.26 -9.99
N LYS A 93 13.82 -13.59 -9.98
CA LYS A 93 14.69 -14.31 -10.91
C LYS A 93 14.10 -14.44 -12.31
N ASN A 94 12.78 -14.59 -12.38
CA ASN A 94 12.06 -14.83 -13.62
C ASN A 94 11.14 -13.66 -13.93
N THR A 95 11.01 -13.33 -15.21
CA THR A 95 10.13 -12.25 -15.65
C THR A 95 9.52 -12.66 -16.97
N ALA A 96 8.19 -12.79 -17.00
CA ALA A 96 7.47 -13.14 -18.21
C ALA A 96 6.93 -11.87 -18.86
N PRO A 97 7.12 -11.66 -20.18
CA PRO A 97 6.42 -10.62 -20.90
C PRO A 97 4.91 -10.95 -20.96
N PRO A 98 4.05 -9.94 -21.20
CA PRO A 98 2.63 -10.20 -21.43
C PRO A 98 2.41 -11.11 -22.65
N THR A 99 1.33 -11.89 -22.63
CA THR A 99 1.04 -12.87 -23.69
C THR A 99 0.61 -12.21 -24.99
N ALA A 100 0.74 -12.92 -26.12
CA ALA A 100 0.31 -12.42 -27.42
C ALA A 100 -1.20 -12.14 -27.46
N GLU A 101 -2.01 -12.96 -26.77
CA GLU A 101 -3.46 -12.78 -26.66
C GLU A 101 -3.80 -11.47 -25.94
N PHE A 102 -3.08 -11.14 -24.86
CA PHE A 102 -3.28 -9.89 -24.16
C PHE A 102 -2.84 -8.68 -24.99
N ILE A 103 -1.74 -8.80 -25.74
CA ILE A 103 -1.30 -7.73 -26.66
C ILE A 103 -2.37 -7.48 -27.73
N ALA A 104 -2.94 -8.53 -28.33
CA ALA A 104 -4.02 -8.41 -29.31
C ALA A 104 -5.29 -7.78 -28.70
N GLU A 105 -5.60 -8.07 -27.44
CA GLU A 105 -6.69 -7.39 -26.70
C GLU A 105 -6.45 -5.88 -26.59
N VAL A 106 -5.23 -5.49 -26.19
CA VAL A 106 -4.85 -4.07 -26.08
C VAL A 106 -4.98 -3.36 -27.43
N GLU A 107 -4.55 -4.00 -28.52
CA GLU A 107 -4.68 -3.43 -29.88
C GLU A 107 -6.13 -3.23 -30.28
N LYS A 108 -7.00 -4.20 -29.97
CA LYS A 108 -8.45 -4.09 -30.19
C LYS A 108 -9.03 -2.95 -29.36
N PHE A 109 -8.66 -2.84 -28.08
CA PHE A 109 -9.06 -1.75 -27.20
C PHE A 109 -8.63 -0.38 -27.73
N ASN A 110 -7.37 -0.25 -28.15
CA ASN A 110 -6.80 0.99 -28.70
C ASN A 110 -7.47 1.40 -30.01
N THR A 111 -7.83 0.43 -30.85
CA THR A 111 -8.60 0.66 -32.08
C THR A 111 -10.01 1.15 -31.78
N ALA A 112 -10.72 0.47 -30.87
CA ALA A 112 -12.09 0.81 -30.49
C ALA A 112 -12.21 2.18 -29.80
N THR A 113 -11.17 2.60 -29.08
CA THR A 113 -11.15 3.88 -28.36
C THR A 113 -10.45 5.00 -29.14
N LYS A 114 -10.08 4.78 -30.40
CA LYS A 114 -9.40 5.78 -31.22
C LYS A 114 -10.24 7.07 -31.32
N GLY A 115 -9.60 8.20 -31.03
CA GLY A 115 -10.24 9.53 -31.04
C GLY A 115 -11.02 9.87 -29.77
N LYS A 116 -11.15 8.96 -28.80
CA LYS A 116 -11.78 9.25 -27.50
C LYS A 116 -10.86 10.13 -26.63
N PRO A 117 -11.42 10.88 -25.65
CA PRO A 117 -10.64 11.73 -24.78
C PRO A 117 -9.59 10.96 -23.97
N ARG A 118 -8.49 11.62 -23.63
CA ARG A 118 -7.43 11.06 -22.79
C ARG A 118 -7.77 11.27 -21.30
N PRO A 119 -7.65 10.24 -20.44
CA PRO A 119 -8.00 10.35 -19.02
C PRO A 119 -6.89 10.96 -18.16
N ILE A 120 -5.67 11.15 -18.69
CA ILE A 120 -4.50 11.57 -17.92
C ILE A 120 -4.44 13.09 -17.85
N ASN A 121 -4.56 13.63 -16.63
CA ASN A 121 -4.55 15.06 -16.36
C ASN A 121 -3.42 15.42 -15.39
N LYS A 122 -2.83 16.61 -15.55
CA LYS A 122 -1.82 17.11 -14.61
C LYS A 122 -2.47 17.41 -13.26
N GLU A 123 -1.84 16.99 -12.18
CA GLU A 123 -2.23 17.38 -10.83
C GLU A 123 -1.68 18.79 -10.53
N GLN A 124 -2.53 19.65 -9.98
CA GLN A 124 -2.21 21.05 -9.69
C GLN A 124 -2.07 21.30 -8.20
N ALA A 125 -2.76 20.51 -7.37
CA ALA A 125 -2.66 20.63 -5.92
C ALA A 125 -1.28 20.15 -5.43
N SER A 126 -0.80 20.74 -4.34
CA SER A 126 0.37 20.25 -3.59
C SER A 126 -0.01 19.26 -2.50
N THR A 127 -1.30 19.13 -2.18
CA THR A 127 -1.87 18.21 -1.18
C THR A 127 -2.64 17.06 -1.84
N GLY A 128 -2.97 16.02 -1.08
CA GLY A 128 -3.73 14.88 -1.56
C GLY A 128 -2.93 14.07 -2.59
N VAL A 129 -3.41 14.02 -3.84
CA VAL A 129 -2.71 13.35 -4.95
C VAL A 129 -1.36 14.01 -5.23
N GLY A 130 -1.26 15.34 -5.06
CA GLY A 130 -0.07 16.12 -5.34
C GLY A 130 1.15 15.76 -4.48
N GLU A 131 0.92 15.19 -3.30
CA GLU A 131 1.98 14.68 -2.42
C GLU A 131 2.64 13.41 -2.99
N TRP A 132 2.00 12.75 -3.96
CA TRP A 132 2.38 11.41 -4.41
C TRP A 132 2.64 11.29 -5.91
N ALA A 133 1.93 12.07 -6.73
CA ALA A 133 1.95 11.98 -8.17
C ALA A 133 1.69 13.34 -8.82
N GLY A 134 2.36 13.62 -9.95
CA GLY A 134 2.13 14.84 -10.72
C GLY A 134 1.04 14.70 -11.79
N TYR A 135 0.51 13.49 -11.97
CA TYR A 135 -0.59 13.21 -12.91
C TYR A 135 -1.60 12.26 -12.28
N LYS A 136 -2.85 12.38 -12.71
CA LYS A 136 -3.97 11.51 -12.35
C LYS A 136 -4.63 10.90 -13.57
N CYS A 137 -5.05 9.64 -13.45
CA CYS A 137 -5.82 8.94 -14.47
C CYS A 137 -7.10 8.38 -13.82
N ASN A 138 -8.24 8.58 -14.46
CA ASN A 138 -9.53 8.02 -14.03
C ASN A 138 -10.32 7.56 -15.25
N ILE A 139 -10.86 6.35 -15.19
CA ILE A 139 -11.53 5.68 -16.32
C ILE A 139 -13.03 5.51 -16.13
N GLY A 140 -13.56 5.98 -15.02
CA GLY A 140 -14.97 5.84 -14.68
C GLY A 140 -15.46 6.84 -13.65
N VAL A 141 -16.73 6.70 -13.29
CA VAL A 141 -17.39 7.38 -12.17
C VAL A 141 -18.13 6.32 -11.38
N GLY A 142 -18.02 6.40 -10.06
CA GLY A 142 -18.62 5.45 -9.13
C GLY A 142 -17.58 4.54 -8.48
N CYS A 143 -17.97 3.99 -7.33
CA CYS A 143 -17.18 3.02 -6.58
C CYS A 143 -18.11 2.22 -5.67
N SER A 144 -18.14 0.90 -5.89
CA SER A 144 -19.00 -0.06 -5.17
C SER A 144 -18.72 -0.13 -3.66
N HIS A 145 -17.57 0.39 -3.20
CA HIS A 145 -17.19 0.36 -1.80
C HIS A 145 -18.08 1.20 -0.88
N GLY A 146 -18.67 2.29 -1.39
CA GLY A 146 -19.59 3.15 -0.63
C GLY A 146 -19.05 3.64 0.72
N CYS A 147 -17.76 4.02 0.81
CA CYS A 147 -17.16 4.45 2.06
C CYS A 147 -17.82 5.74 2.56
N LEU A 148 -18.23 5.79 3.83
CA LEU A 148 -18.99 6.92 4.38
C LEU A 148 -18.21 8.24 4.34
N TYR A 149 -16.88 8.18 4.42
CA TYR A 149 -16.00 9.36 4.38
C TYR A 149 -15.53 9.73 2.97
N CYS A 150 -16.03 9.08 1.92
CA CYS A 150 -15.48 9.16 0.56
C CYS A 150 -15.46 10.61 0.02
N TYR A 151 -14.26 11.11 -0.26
CA TYR A 151 -14.10 12.42 -0.91
C TYR A 151 -14.61 12.39 -2.36
N ALA A 152 -14.31 11.32 -3.11
CA ALA A 152 -14.68 11.22 -4.52
C ALA A 152 -16.20 11.20 -4.73
N GLU A 153 -16.94 10.52 -3.84
CA GLU A 153 -18.41 10.53 -3.82
C GLU A 153 -18.96 11.94 -3.60
N ARG A 154 -18.51 12.62 -2.54
CA ARG A 154 -18.93 14.00 -2.24
C ARG A 154 -18.64 14.95 -3.40
N MET A 155 -17.49 14.80 -4.06
CA MET A 155 -17.18 15.60 -5.24
C MET A 155 -18.03 15.21 -6.46
N ALA A 156 -18.33 13.93 -6.65
CA ALA A 156 -19.22 13.49 -7.71
C ALA A 156 -20.63 14.09 -7.53
N MET A 157 -21.18 14.06 -6.31
CA MET A 157 -22.47 14.68 -5.99
C MET A 157 -22.44 16.21 -6.14
N ARG A 158 -21.42 16.88 -5.56
CA ARG A 158 -21.28 18.35 -5.61
C ARG A 158 -21.27 18.88 -7.05
N PHE A 159 -20.65 18.15 -7.97
CA PHE A 159 -20.54 18.54 -9.38
C PHE A 159 -21.58 17.85 -10.28
N GLY A 160 -22.63 17.25 -9.71
CA GLY A 160 -23.76 16.67 -10.45
C GLY A 160 -23.40 15.48 -11.34
N ARG A 161 -22.33 14.74 -11.02
CA ARG A 161 -21.91 13.53 -11.77
C ARG A 161 -22.71 12.29 -11.38
N VAL A 162 -23.24 12.28 -10.16
CA VAL A 162 -24.15 11.27 -9.59
C VAL A 162 -25.19 12.01 -8.75
N GLY A 163 -26.37 11.43 -8.57
CA GLY A 163 -27.48 12.07 -7.85
C GLY A 163 -27.40 11.89 -6.34
N ASP A 164 -26.87 10.75 -5.89
CA ASP A 164 -26.91 10.31 -4.49
C ASP A 164 -25.85 9.23 -4.21
N ALA A 165 -25.80 8.78 -2.95
CA ALA A 165 -24.86 7.75 -2.49
C ALA A 165 -25.09 6.37 -3.15
N GLU A 166 -26.34 6.04 -3.49
CA GLU A 166 -26.65 4.75 -4.13
C GLU A 166 -26.20 4.73 -5.60
N SER A 167 -26.47 5.80 -6.34
CA SER A 167 -25.95 5.97 -7.71
C SER A 167 -24.43 6.08 -7.75
N TRP A 168 -23.77 6.54 -6.69
CA TRP A 168 -22.30 6.47 -6.57
C TRP A 168 -21.78 5.04 -6.50
N LYS A 169 -22.50 4.11 -5.87
CA LYS A 169 -22.08 2.70 -5.78
C LYS A 169 -22.16 1.97 -7.13
N LEU A 170 -22.87 2.54 -8.10
CA LEU A 170 -22.94 2.04 -9.46
C LEU A 170 -21.69 2.48 -10.24
N GLU A 171 -20.86 1.50 -10.59
CA GLU A 171 -19.59 1.73 -11.28
C GLU A 171 -19.83 1.87 -12.79
N HIS A 172 -19.59 3.07 -13.33
CA HIS A 172 -19.76 3.38 -14.74
C HIS A 172 -18.40 3.64 -15.41
N LEU A 173 -18.08 2.85 -16.43
CA LEU A 173 -16.95 3.08 -17.32
C LEU A 173 -17.21 4.27 -18.24
N LYS A 174 -16.18 5.06 -18.49
CA LYS A 174 -16.20 6.12 -19.49
C LYS A 174 -15.48 5.66 -20.76
N GLU A 175 -15.96 6.14 -21.90
CA GLU A 175 -15.30 5.92 -23.19
C GLU A 175 -14.05 6.81 -23.31
N LEU A 176 -12.91 6.31 -22.86
CA LEU A 176 -11.63 7.03 -22.81
C LEU A 176 -10.54 6.21 -23.52
N SER A 177 -9.48 6.89 -23.95
CA SER A 177 -8.34 6.23 -24.59
C SER A 177 -7.02 6.64 -23.98
N THR A 178 -6.16 5.65 -23.79
CA THR A 178 -4.72 5.83 -23.51
C THR A 178 -3.86 5.30 -24.66
N GLY A 179 -4.45 4.99 -25.83
CA GLY A 179 -3.69 4.63 -27.02
C GLY A 179 -2.74 5.77 -27.42
N GLY A 180 -1.47 5.44 -27.67
CA GLY A 180 -0.43 6.45 -27.92
C GLY A 180 -0.13 7.34 -26.71
N CYS A 181 -0.22 6.76 -25.50
CA CYS A 181 0.24 7.40 -24.27
C CYS A 181 1.71 7.85 -24.43
N LYS A 182 2.02 9.04 -23.92
CA LYS A 182 3.41 9.53 -23.88
C LYS A 182 4.04 9.22 -22.52
N LYS A 183 5.36 9.38 -22.44
CA LYS A 183 6.07 9.38 -21.16
C LYS A 183 5.84 10.71 -20.42
N TYR A 184 5.61 10.62 -19.12
CA TYR A 184 5.49 11.73 -18.18
C TYR A 184 6.70 11.74 -17.23
N ASN A 185 7.04 12.92 -16.70
CA ASN A 185 8.24 13.14 -15.88
C ASN A 185 8.05 12.82 -14.38
N THR A 186 6.80 12.67 -13.94
CA THR A 186 6.43 12.30 -12.57
C THR A 186 5.44 11.13 -12.61
N PRO A 187 5.28 10.38 -11.51
CA PRO A 187 4.33 9.28 -11.46
C PRO A 187 2.90 9.70 -11.84
N ILE A 188 2.15 8.74 -12.40
CA ILE A 188 0.72 8.83 -12.64
C ILE A 188 0.01 8.03 -11.55
N MET A 189 -0.86 8.67 -10.77
CA MET A 189 -1.74 7.95 -9.85
C MET A 189 -2.95 7.40 -10.62
N PHE A 190 -3.17 6.09 -10.54
CA PHE A 190 -4.25 5.41 -11.26
C PHE A 190 -4.88 4.30 -10.41
N PRO A 191 -6.12 4.47 -9.90
CA PRO A 191 -7.03 5.62 -10.03
C PRO A 191 -6.89 6.68 -8.93
N THR A 192 -7.66 7.78 -9.03
CA THR A 192 -7.81 8.80 -7.97
C THR A 192 -9.26 9.10 -7.57
N SER A 193 -10.26 8.70 -8.36
CA SER A 193 -11.68 9.02 -8.14
C SER A 193 -12.62 7.82 -8.35
N HIS A 194 -12.07 6.61 -8.40
CA HIS A 194 -12.77 5.33 -8.33
C HIS A 194 -11.77 4.32 -7.75
N ASP A 195 -12.13 3.04 -7.63
CA ASP A 195 -11.21 1.97 -7.21
C ASP A 195 -11.02 0.94 -8.34
N ILE A 196 -10.20 -0.08 -8.11
CA ILE A 196 -9.96 -1.20 -9.01
C ILE A 196 -10.87 -2.34 -8.59
N SER A 197 -12.01 -2.44 -9.24
CA SER A 197 -13.00 -3.50 -9.06
C SER A 197 -13.04 -4.42 -10.28
N PRO A 198 -13.71 -5.58 -10.18
CA PRO A 198 -13.92 -6.47 -11.33
C PRO A 198 -14.66 -5.77 -12.49
N ALA A 199 -15.58 -4.85 -12.19
CA ALA A 199 -16.30 -4.10 -13.21
C ALA A 199 -15.39 -3.14 -14.00
N TYR A 200 -14.38 -2.55 -13.36
CA TYR A 200 -13.40 -1.70 -14.04
C TYR A 200 -12.25 -2.49 -14.68
N PHE A 201 -11.97 -3.71 -14.22
CA PHE A 201 -10.69 -4.37 -14.43
C PHE A 201 -10.32 -4.60 -15.90
N ALA A 202 -11.30 -4.99 -16.73
CA ALA A 202 -11.05 -5.26 -18.15
C ALA A 202 -10.54 -4.02 -18.90
N ALA A 203 -11.13 -2.84 -18.66
CA ALA A 203 -10.61 -1.59 -19.22
C ALA A 203 -9.33 -1.13 -18.51
N TYR A 204 -9.28 -1.30 -17.18
CA TYR A 204 -8.16 -0.89 -16.34
C TYR A 204 -6.82 -1.47 -16.82
N ARG A 205 -6.75 -2.79 -17.06
CA ARG A 205 -5.51 -3.45 -17.49
C ARG A 205 -5.01 -2.95 -18.85
N ASN A 206 -5.91 -2.60 -19.78
CA ASN A 206 -5.56 -2.04 -21.08
C ASN A 206 -5.00 -0.62 -20.95
N HIS A 207 -5.60 0.20 -20.08
CA HIS A 207 -5.08 1.52 -19.76
C HIS A 207 -3.72 1.46 -19.06
N LEU A 208 -3.56 0.56 -18.08
CA LEU A 208 -2.33 0.36 -17.35
C LEU A 208 -1.19 -0.08 -18.30
N PHE A 209 -1.43 -1.06 -19.17
CA PHE A 209 -0.43 -1.52 -20.15
C PHE A 209 0.06 -0.38 -21.06
N ASN A 210 -0.86 0.44 -21.58
CA ASN A 210 -0.51 1.59 -22.42
C ASN A 210 0.37 2.63 -21.68
N MET A 211 0.14 2.83 -20.37
CA MET A 211 0.98 3.72 -19.57
C MET A 211 2.37 3.14 -19.33
N LEU A 212 2.46 1.85 -18.99
CA LEU A 212 3.72 1.16 -18.70
C LEU A 212 4.61 0.97 -19.93
N THR A 213 4.02 0.65 -21.08
CA THR A 213 4.76 0.54 -22.36
C THR A 213 5.31 1.88 -22.84
N ALA A 214 4.67 2.99 -22.49
CA ALA A 214 5.20 4.33 -22.70
C ALA A 214 6.33 4.71 -21.71
N GLY A 215 6.68 3.82 -20.77
CA GLY A 215 7.76 4.00 -19.80
C GLY A 215 7.40 4.88 -18.60
N ASN A 216 6.12 4.92 -18.23
CA ASN A 216 5.63 5.71 -17.09
C ASN A 216 5.72 4.94 -15.78
N GLN A 217 6.05 5.67 -14.71
CA GLN A 217 5.86 5.22 -13.34
C GLN A 217 4.38 5.37 -12.96
N VAL A 218 3.76 4.30 -12.46
CA VAL A 218 2.34 4.26 -12.08
C VAL A 218 2.21 3.95 -10.58
N LEU A 219 1.56 4.86 -9.86
CA LEU A 219 1.14 4.65 -8.48
C LEU A 219 -0.30 4.13 -8.47
N ILE A 220 -0.47 2.89 -8.03
CA ILE A 220 -1.77 2.25 -7.89
C ILE A 220 -2.24 2.41 -6.44
N VAL A 221 -3.32 3.17 -6.22
CA VAL A 221 -3.94 3.32 -4.90
C VAL A 221 -5.30 2.64 -4.91
N THR A 222 -5.53 1.70 -3.99
CA THR A 222 -6.73 0.85 -4.00
C THR A 222 -7.04 0.28 -2.61
N LYS A 223 -8.32 0.04 -2.34
CA LYS A 223 -8.77 -0.99 -1.39
C LYS A 223 -8.93 -2.29 -2.17
N PRO A 224 -7.88 -3.14 -2.21
CA PRO A 224 -7.70 -4.12 -3.27
C PRO A 224 -8.73 -5.24 -3.25
N HIS A 225 -9.23 -5.62 -4.43
CA HIS A 225 -9.85 -6.92 -4.69
C HIS A 225 -8.73 -7.92 -5.03
N GLN A 226 -8.66 -9.05 -4.34
CA GLN A 226 -7.55 -9.99 -4.52
C GLN A 226 -7.39 -10.45 -5.97
N GLU A 227 -8.48 -10.78 -6.67
CA GLU A 227 -8.44 -11.24 -8.06
C GLU A 227 -7.83 -10.19 -9.01
N CYS A 228 -8.10 -8.91 -8.77
CA CYS A 228 -7.53 -7.82 -9.55
C CYS A 228 -6.02 -7.69 -9.29
N ILE A 229 -5.59 -7.79 -8.02
CA ILE A 229 -4.17 -7.70 -7.67
C ILE A 229 -3.38 -8.91 -8.20
N GLU A 230 -3.93 -10.12 -8.11
CA GLU A 230 -3.33 -11.32 -8.70
C GLU A 230 -3.15 -11.18 -10.21
N ALA A 231 -4.19 -10.71 -10.90
CA ALA A 231 -4.13 -10.49 -12.33
C ALA A 231 -3.12 -9.39 -12.72
N ILE A 232 -3.04 -8.28 -11.97
CA ILE A 232 -2.03 -7.24 -12.22
C ILE A 232 -0.63 -7.80 -11.99
N CYS A 233 -0.40 -8.50 -10.88
CA CYS A 233 0.91 -9.06 -10.56
C CYS A 233 1.39 -10.07 -11.62
N SER A 234 0.47 -10.87 -12.15
CA SER A 234 0.75 -11.84 -13.21
C SER A 234 1.03 -11.17 -14.55
N LEU A 235 0.10 -10.32 -15.03
CA LEU A 235 0.18 -9.68 -16.35
C LEU A 235 1.36 -8.70 -16.47
N PHE A 236 1.70 -8.01 -15.38
CA PHE A 236 2.66 -6.90 -15.39
C PHE A 236 3.95 -7.20 -14.63
N SER A 237 4.31 -8.48 -14.46
CA SER A 237 5.57 -8.86 -13.80
C SER A 237 6.82 -8.24 -14.46
N ALA A 238 6.81 -8.07 -15.79
CA ALA A 238 7.84 -7.37 -16.57
C ALA A 238 7.91 -5.85 -16.37
N TYR A 239 6.86 -5.27 -15.76
CA TYR A 239 6.75 -3.84 -15.49
C TYR A 239 6.74 -3.53 -13.99
N ARG A 240 7.07 -4.51 -13.12
CA ARG A 240 7.00 -4.35 -11.65
C ARG A 240 7.78 -3.15 -11.11
N ASP A 241 8.92 -2.82 -11.72
CA ASP A 241 9.76 -1.68 -11.32
C ASP A 241 9.17 -0.32 -11.74
N GLN A 242 8.06 -0.34 -12.50
CA GLN A 242 7.27 0.84 -12.88
C GLN A 242 5.98 0.97 -12.07
N ILE A 243 5.67 0.01 -11.19
CA ILE A 243 4.42 -0.03 -10.43
C ILE A 243 4.71 0.05 -8.94
N THR A 244 4.12 1.05 -8.29
CA THR A 244 3.98 1.08 -6.83
C THR A 244 2.54 0.76 -6.45
N PHE A 245 2.34 -0.32 -5.70
CA PHE A 245 1.07 -0.57 -5.02
C PHE A 245 1.04 0.16 -3.69
N ARG A 246 0.08 1.06 -3.51
CA ARG A 246 -0.24 1.70 -2.24
C ARG A 246 -1.64 1.26 -1.80
N PHE A 247 -1.70 0.32 -0.86
CA PHE A 247 -2.99 -0.18 -0.39
C PHE A 247 -3.55 0.69 0.75
N THR A 248 -4.83 1.03 0.65
CA THR A 248 -5.53 1.77 1.69
C THR A 248 -5.91 0.83 2.83
N ILE A 249 -5.21 0.94 3.96
CA ILE A 249 -5.44 0.16 5.17
C ILE A 249 -5.50 1.15 6.33
N GLY A 250 -6.72 1.63 6.65
CA GLY A 250 -6.94 2.67 7.67
C GLY A 250 -6.89 2.17 9.12
N GLY A 251 -7.00 0.87 9.34
CA GLY A 251 -7.02 0.25 10.66
C GLY A 251 -6.96 -1.27 10.59
N LEU A 252 -6.95 -1.92 11.74
CA LEU A 252 -6.89 -3.38 11.88
C LEU A 252 -8.17 -4.00 12.45
N ASP A 253 -9.04 -3.19 13.05
CA ASP A 253 -10.30 -3.67 13.63
C ASP A 253 -11.37 -3.86 12.54
N HIS A 254 -11.85 -5.09 12.40
CA HIS A 254 -12.78 -5.44 11.34
C HIS A 254 -14.11 -4.68 11.45
N GLN A 255 -14.64 -4.50 12.66
CA GLN A 255 -15.94 -3.86 12.87
C GLN A 255 -15.89 -2.37 12.54
N THR A 256 -14.82 -1.69 12.95
CA THR A 256 -14.59 -0.28 12.64
C THR A 256 -14.41 -0.07 11.14
N MET A 257 -13.63 -0.94 10.48
CA MET A 257 -13.46 -0.88 9.02
C MET A 257 -14.79 -1.11 8.30
N LEU A 258 -15.58 -2.11 8.70
CA LEU A 258 -16.89 -2.42 8.12
C LEU A 258 -17.88 -1.27 8.28
N HIS A 259 -17.87 -0.59 9.43
CA HIS A 259 -18.72 0.59 9.65
C HIS A 259 -18.39 1.72 8.65
N TRP A 260 -17.10 2.03 8.48
CA TRP A 260 -16.69 3.17 7.65
C TRP A 260 -16.60 2.85 6.15
N GLU A 261 -16.40 1.59 5.79
CA GLU A 261 -16.16 1.11 4.43
C GLU A 261 -17.04 -0.13 4.12
N PRO A 262 -18.38 -0.01 4.15
CA PRO A 262 -19.30 -1.14 4.19
C PRO A 262 -19.25 -2.06 2.96
N GLY A 263 -18.93 -1.53 1.79
CA GLY A 263 -18.78 -2.32 0.55
C GLY A 263 -17.33 -2.64 0.18
N ALA A 264 -16.34 -2.24 0.99
CA ALA A 264 -14.93 -2.48 0.70
C ALA A 264 -14.45 -3.81 1.29
N GLN A 265 -13.37 -4.32 0.73
CA GLN A 265 -12.87 -5.65 1.09
C GLN A 265 -12.31 -5.64 2.50
N PRO A 266 -12.48 -6.74 3.27
CA PRO A 266 -12.00 -6.83 4.63
C PRO A 266 -10.50 -6.55 4.75
N VAL A 267 -10.08 -6.00 5.89
CA VAL A 267 -8.66 -5.71 6.17
C VAL A 267 -7.74 -6.93 5.97
N THR A 268 -8.23 -8.13 6.29
CA THR A 268 -7.50 -9.39 6.10
C THR A 268 -7.18 -9.66 4.63
N GLU A 269 -8.10 -9.34 3.72
CA GLU A 269 -7.87 -9.44 2.27
C GLU A 269 -6.86 -8.38 1.79
N ARG A 270 -6.95 -7.15 2.30
CA ARG A 270 -6.00 -6.09 1.96
C ARG A 270 -4.58 -6.43 2.38
N ILE A 271 -4.40 -7.02 3.57
CA ILE A 271 -3.10 -7.51 4.04
C ILE A 271 -2.60 -8.67 3.19
N ARG A 272 -3.48 -9.59 2.76
CA ARG A 272 -3.12 -10.67 1.83
C ARG A 272 -2.67 -10.12 0.48
N CYS A 273 -3.35 -9.12 -0.06
CA CYS A 273 -2.94 -8.43 -1.28
C CYS A 273 -1.58 -7.73 -1.11
N LEU A 274 -1.34 -7.07 0.03
CA LEU A 274 -0.05 -6.45 0.36
C LEU A 274 1.08 -7.48 0.32
N ARG A 275 0.88 -8.60 1.01
CA ARG A 275 1.85 -9.69 1.05
C ARG A 275 2.08 -10.28 -0.34
N LEU A 276 1.02 -10.50 -1.11
CA LEU A 276 1.12 -10.98 -2.49
C LEU A 276 1.94 -10.04 -3.38
N ALA A 277 1.65 -8.74 -3.37
CA ALA A 277 2.40 -7.76 -4.16
C ALA A 277 3.89 -7.74 -3.76
N PHE A 278 4.17 -7.81 -2.46
CA PHE A 278 5.53 -7.94 -1.94
C PHE A 278 6.21 -9.24 -2.42
N GLU A 279 5.54 -10.38 -2.30
CA GLU A 279 6.01 -11.70 -2.74
C GLU A 279 6.23 -11.77 -4.25
N LYS A 280 5.52 -10.95 -5.04
CA LYS A 280 5.68 -10.86 -6.50
C LYS A 280 6.72 -9.83 -6.96
N GLY A 281 7.50 -9.28 -6.03
CA GLY A 281 8.61 -8.38 -6.36
C GLY A 281 8.21 -6.92 -6.60
N PHE A 282 6.92 -6.57 -6.50
CA PHE A 282 6.47 -5.19 -6.71
C PHE A 282 6.90 -4.27 -5.59
N THR A 283 6.90 -2.97 -5.88
CA THR A 283 7.04 -1.93 -4.86
C THR A 283 5.73 -1.81 -4.08
N THR A 284 5.80 -1.86 -2.76
CA THR A 284 4.64 -1.82 -1.85
C THR A 284 4.72 -0.66 -0.87
N SER A 285 3.57 -0.04 -0.64
CA SER A 285 3.33 1.10 0.24
C SER A 285 1.93 0.94 0.86
N VAL A 286 1.67 1.64 1.96
CA VAL A 286 0.34 1.71 2.58
C VAL A 286 -0.06 3.16 2.80
N SER A 287 -1.35 3.44 2.61
CA SER A 287 -1.99 4.69 3.05
C SER A 287 -2.97 4.34 4.17
N ALA A 288 -2.63 4.71 5.41
CA ALA A 288 -3.54 4.66 6.54
C ALA A 288 -4.36 5.96 6.58
N GLU A 289 -5.19 6.14 5.54
CA GLU A 289 -5.94 7.36 5.30
C GLU A 289 -7.39 7.10 4.87
N PRO A 290 -8.36 7.56 5.67
CA PRO A 290 -8.17 8.05 7.04
C PRO A 290 -7.61 6.95 7.95
N MET A 291 -6.88 7.33 9.00
CA MET A 291 -6.72 6.44 10.13
C MET A 291 -8.11 6.20 10.75
N LEU A 292 -8.46 4.95 11.01
CA LEU A 292 -9.77 4.51 11.49
C LEU A 292 -9.63 3.85 12.87
N GLY A 293 -8.76 4.40 13.72
CA GLY A 293 -8.49 3.88 15.06
C GLY A 293 -7.69 4.87 15.90
N SER A 294 -7.30 4.42 17.08
CA SER A 294 -6.46 5.15 18.02
C SER A 294 -5.00 5.24 17.55
N LYS A 295 -4.17 6.03 18.25
CA LYS A 295 -2.72 6.04 18.02
C LYS A 295 -2.11 4.66 18.31
N GLU A 296 -2.62 3.92 19.29
CA GLU A 296 -2.21 2.55 19.59
C GLU A 296 -2.51 1.61 18.42
N ASP A 297 -3.68 1.76 17.78
CA ASP A 297 -4.03 1.00 16.57
C ASP A 297 -3.11 1.34 15.40
N ALA A 298 -2.74 2.61 15.22
CA ALA A 298 -1.79 3.03 14.19
C ALA A 298 -0.37 2.46 14.44
N VAL A 299 0.07 2.42 15.70
CA VAL A 299 1.34 1.77 16.09
C VAL A 299 1.29 0.26 15.80
N ASN A 300 0.18 -0.40 16.15
CA ASN A 300 -0.02 -1.82 15.85
C ASN A 300 0.00 -2.10 14.34
N LEU A 301 -0.65 -1.23 13.56
CA LEU A 301 -0.67 -1.28 12.10
C LEU A 301 0.75 -1.17 11.54
N TYR A 302 1.54 -0.19 11.99
CA TYR A 302 2.94 -0.05 11.57
C TYR A 302 3.71 -1.35 11.77
N TYR A 303 3.78 -1.88 13.00
CA TYR A 303 4.58 -3.07 13.29
C TYR A 303 4.06 -4.33 12.60
N ARG A 304 2.76 -4.43 12.30
CA ARG A 304 2.23 -5.57 11.54
C ARG A 304 2.60 -5.51 10.06
N LEU A 305 2.55 -4.33 9.44
CA LEU A 305 2.65 -4.20 7.98
C LEU A 305 4.07 -3.93 7.49
N GLU A 306 4.89 -3.20 8.26
CA GLU A 306 6.26 -2.76 7.88
C GLU A 306 7.12 -3.82 7.17
N PRO A 307 7.12 -5.11 7.58
CA PRO A 307 7.95 -6.12 6.93
C PRO A 307 7.61 -6.37 5.46
N PHE A 308 6.39 -6.05 5.03
CA PHE A 308 5.91 -6.23 3.66
C PHE A 308 5.85 -4.91 2.88
N ILE A 309 6.37 -3.82 3.45
CA ILE A 309 6.45 -2.50 2.81
C ILE A 309 7.86 -2.29 2.26
N THR A 310 7.98 -1.88 1.00
CA THR A 310 9.28 -1.52 0.39
C THR A 310 9.50 0.00 0.29
N GLN A 311 8.43 0.79 0.34
CA GLN A 311 8.45 2.26 0.38
C GLN A 311 7.84 2.77 1.69
N GLU A 312 6.87 3.69 1.65
CA GLU A 312 6.36 4.37 2.85
C GLU A 312 5.01 3.85 3.34
N ILE A 313 4.75 4.05 4.63
CA ILE A 313 3.44 3.98 5.27
C ILE A 313 3.03 5.41 5.60
N TRP A 314 1.96 5.88 4.96
CA TRP A 314 1.43 7.22 5.15
C TRP A 314 0.35 7.22 6.22
N PHE A 315 0.46 8.11 7.20
CA PHE A 315 -0.56 8.31 8.23
C PHE A 315 -1.20 9.68 8.05
N GLY A 316 -2.55 9.70 8.04
CA GLY A 316 -3.32 10.93 7.91
C GLY A 316 -4.67 10.85 8.62
N LYS A 317 -5.18 12.02 9.02
CA LYS A 317 -6.47 12.16 9.70
C LYS A 317 -7.63 11.99 8.73
N MET A 318 -8.84 11.80 9.27
CA MET A 318 -10.04 11.93 8.48
C MET A 318 -10.32 13.39 8.13
N ASN A 319 -10.49 13.66 6.83
CA ASN A 319 -10.82 14.98 6.32
C ASN A 319 -12.34 15.22 6.30
N ASN A 320 -12.75 16.49 6.49
CA ASN A 320 -14.13 16.94 6.38
C ASN A 320 -15.13 16.16 7.24
N VAL A 321 -14.75 15.87 8.49
CA VAL A 321 -15.57 15.10 9.44
C VAL A 321 -16.81 15.88 9.93
N GLY A 322 -16.84 17.21 9.75
CA GLY A 322 -17.97 18.05 10.12
C GLY A 322 -19.30 17.59 9.50
N GLY A 323 -19.30 17.21 8.22
CA GLY A 323 -20.50 16.67 7.57
C GLY A 323 -20.96 15.32 8.14
N LEU A 324 -20.02 14.48 8.58
CA LEU A 324 -20.32 13.18 9.18
C LEU A 324 -20.86 13.32 10.60
N ARG A 325 -20.35 14.28 11.38
CA ARG A 325 -20.87 14.61 12.72
C ARG A 325 -22.28 15.15 12.71
N SER A 326 -22.69 15.78 11.62
CA SER A 326 -24.05 16.28 11.40
C SER A 326 -24.91 15.33 10.57
N SER A 327 -24.48 14.07 10.41
CA SER A 327 -25.27 13.05 9.72
C SER A 327 -26.64 12.87 10.38
N SER A 328 -27.68 12.70 9.56
CA SER A 328 -29.02 12.32 10.03
C SER A 328 -29.04 10.91 10.63
N GLU A 329 -28.03 10.08 10.34
CA GLU A 329 -27.84 8.75 10.91
C GLU A 329 -27.10 8.86 12.26
N PRO A 330 -27.76 8.59 13.41
CA PRO A 330 -27.19 8.86 14.74
C PRO A 330 -25.90 8.08 15.01
N GLU A 331 -25.81 6.83 14.54
CA GLU A 331 -24.62 6.00 14.75
C GLU A 331 -23.41 6.53 13.98
N VAL A 332 -23.60 7.03 12.76
CA VAL A 332 -22.53 7.66 11.96
C VAL A 332 -22.04 8.94 12.65
N ALA A 333 -22.96 9.77 13.14
CA ALA A 333 -22.61 11.00 13.85
C ALA A 333 -21.83 10.71 15.15
N LYS A 334 -22.26 9.69 15.89
CA LYS A 334 -21.57 9.21 17.10
C LYS A 334 -20.17 8.70 16.79
N LYS A 335 -20.03 7.79 15.82
CA LYS A 335 -18.73 7.23 15.40
C LYS A 335 -17.78 8.29 14.86
N ALA A 336 -18.29 9.27 14.11
CA ALA A 336 -17.51 10.41 13.66
C ALA A 336 -16.96 11.24 14.83
N THR A 337 -17.77 11.45 15.87
CA THR A 337 -17.36 12.17 17.07
C THR A 337 -16.31 11.40 17.86
N GLU A 338 -16.51 10.08 18.04
CA GLU A 338 -15.53 9.19 18.68
C GLU A 338 -14.18 9.22 17.95
N LEU A 339 -14.17 9.07 16.62
CA LEU A 339 -12.95 9.07 15.82
C LEU A 339 -12.23 10.43 15.87
N MET A 340 -12.96 11.54 15.87
CA MET A 340 -12.34 12.87 16.00
C MET A 340 -11.62 13.05 17.35
N ALA A 341 -12.17 12.51 18.44
CA ALA A 341 -11.51 12.56 19.74
C ALA A 341 -10.17 11.81 19.71
N LEU A 342 -10.14 10.65 19.04
CA LEU A 342 -8.91 9.86 18.80
C LEU A 342 -7.90 10.56 17.87
N GLN A 343 -8.31 11.60 17.14
CA GLN A 343 -7.49 12.34 16.18
C GLN A 343 -7.27 13.81 16.58
N SER A 344 -7.43 14.12 17.87
CA SER A 344 -7.10 15.45 18.40
C SER A 344 -5.61 15.77 18.20
N ASP A 345 -5.25 17.06 18.18
CA ASP A 345 -3.85 17.49 18.02
C ASP A 345 -2.93 16.82 19.05
N LYS A 346 -3.39 16.67 20.30
CA LYS A 346 -2.67 15.97 21.37
C LYS A 346 -2.42 14.49 21.03
N GLU A 347 -3.45 13.77 20.58
CA GLU A 347 -3.32 12.36 20.21
C GLU A 347 -2.41 12.17 18.99
N MET A 348 -2.46 13.09 18.03
CA MET A 348 -1.60 13.04 16.85
C MET A 348 -0.15 13.38 17.19
N MET A 349 0.12 14.34 18.08
CA MET A 349 1.48 14.58 18.57
C MET A 349 2.01 13.38 19.35
N ALA A 350 1.20 12.73 20.19
CA ALA A 350 1.58 11.48 20.84
C ALA A 350 1.89 10.36 19.84
N LEU A 351 1.12 10.25 18.75
CA LEU A 351 1.42 9.32 17.66
C LEU A 351 2.76 9.65 16.97
N VAL A 352 3.04 10.93 16.73
CA VAL A 352 4.32 11.40 16.17
C VAL A 352 5.48 11.06 17.09
N ASP A 353 5.31 11.16 18.40
CA ASP A 353 6.35 10.76 19.36
C ASP A 353 6.60 9.24 19.35
N LEU A 354 5.54 8.44 19.13
CA LEU A 354 5.63 6.98 19.12
C LEU A 354 6.23 6.40 17.83
N LEU A 355 5.93 7.01 16.68
CA LEU A 355 6.37 6.52 15.36
C LEU A 355 7.42 7.39 14.68
N GLY A 356 7.65 8.60 15.17
CA GLY A 356 8.62 9.53 14.62
C GLY A 356 10.03 8.95 14.59
N GLY A 357 10.68 9.04 13.43
CA GLY A 357 12.03 8.51 13.23
C GLY A 357 12.10 7.00 12.96
N LEU A 358 10.97 6.27 13.04
CA LEU A 358 10.92 4.90 12.55
C LEU A 358 11.02 4.87 11.02
N PRO A 359 11.65 3.85 10.43
CA PRO A 359 11.80 3.75 8.98
C PRO A 359 10.44 3.71 8.30
N LYS A 360 10.36 4.24 7.07
CA LYS A 360 9.18 4.20 6.19
C LYS A 360 7.96 4.99 6.68
N VAL A 361 7.97 5.59 7.86
CA VAL A 361 6.86 6.43 8.34
C VAL A 361 6.83 7.75 7.59
N GLN A 362 5.67 8.11 7.05
CA GLN A 362 5.39 9.42 6.48
C GLN A 362 4.10 10.00 7.05
N TRP A 363 4.10 11.32 7.19
CA TRP A 363 2.96 12.09 7.69
C TRP A 363 2.32 12.84 6.55
N LYS A 364 0.99 12.84 6.50
CA LYS A 364 0.25 13.67 5.55
C LYS A 364 0.12 15.10 6.03
N ASP A 365 -0.24 15.98 5.11
CA ASP A 365 -0.60 17.38 5.36
C ASP A 365 -1.36 17.61 6.69
N SER A 366 -2.39 16.79 6.96
CA SER A 366 -3.22 16.88 8.17
C SER A 366 -2.46 16.70 9.49
N ILE A 367 -1.38 15.91 9.53
CA ILE A 367 -0.52 15.72 10.69
C ILE A 367 0.69 16.66 10.64
N ILE A 368 1.23 16.93 9.45
CA ILE A 368 2.30 17.93 9.26
C ILE A 368 1.88 19.30 9.82
N ALA A 369 0.63 19.71 9.56
CA ALA A 369 0.10 20.96 10.08
C ALA A 369 0.12 21.02 11.62
N ILE A 370 -0.16 19.90 12.28
CA ILE A 370 -0.15 19.79 13.75
C ILE A 370 1.29 19.88 14.27
N ILE A 371 2.22 19.16 13.63
CA ILE A 371 3.65 19.22 13.97
C ILE A 371 4.18 20.65 13.85
N ALA A 372 3.81 21.36 12.78
CA ALA A 372 4.25 22.74 12.56
C ALA A 372 3.67 23.70 13.62
N LYS A 373 2.39 23.52 13.97
CA LYS A 373 1.72 24.28 15.03
C LYS A 373 2.42 24.10 16.38
N GLU A 374 2.75 22.87 16.76
CA GLU A 374 3.44 22.57 18.04
C GLU A 374 4.84 23.19 18.10
N LYS A 375 5.56 23.23 16.97
CA LYS A 375 6.90 23.83 16.87
C LYS A 375 6.90 25.36 16.82
N GLY A 376 5.73 26.00 16.85
CA GLY A 376 5.59 27.46 16.72
C GLY A 376 5.94 27.98 15.31
N ASP A 377 5.91 27.12 14.30
CA ASP A 377 6.25 27.45 12.93
C ASP A 377 5.06 28.14 12.24
N ARG A 378 4.97 29.47 12.41
CA ARG A 378 3.89 30.34 11.89
C ARG A 378 3.71 30.35 10.35
N LYS A 379 4.53 29.61 9.59
CA LYS A 379 4.38 29.48 8.13
C LYS A 379 3.31 28.47 7.68
N CYS A 380 2.81 27.60 8.56
CA CYS A 380 1.84 26.55 8.19
C CYS A 380 0.35 26.91 8.42
N GLU A 381 0.04 28.00 9.13
CA GLU A 381 -1.35 28.38 9.46
C GLU A 381 -2.19 28.76 8.22
N GLN A 382 -1.56 29.03 7.07
CA GLN A 382 -2.26 29.38 5.83
C GLN A 382 -2.74 28.18 4.99
N LEU A 383 -2.29 26.95 5.29
CA LEU A 383 -2.64 25.77 4.47
C LEU A 383 -3.93 25.05 4.90
N CYS A 384 -4.46 25.33 6.09
CA CYS A 384 -5.66 24.66 6.62
C CYS A 384 -6.97 25.46 6.48
N ALA A 385 -6.95 26.61 5.82
CA ALA A 385 -8.11 27.50 5.68
C ALA A 385 -8.84 27.39 4.32
N GLN A 386 -8.53 26.37 3.50
CA GLN A 386 -9.20 26.06 2.23
C GLN A 386 -9.55 24.58 2.18
#